data_AF-A0A822Y3X7-F1
#
_entry.id   AF-A0A822Y3X7-F1
#
_cell.length_a   1.000
_cell.length_b   1.000
_cell.length_c   1.000
_cell.angle_alpha   90.00
_cell.angle_beta   90.00
_cell.angle_gamma   90.00
#
_symmetry.space_group_name_H-M   'P 1'
#
loop_
_entity.id
_entity.type
_entity.pdbx_description
1 polymer ?
#
loop_
_entity_poly.entity_id
_entity_poly.type
_entity_poly.pdbx_seq_one_letter_code
_entity_poly.pdbx_strand_id
1 'polypeptide(L)'
;MMTHFKKNRKKRGHVNARHGQIEKHRKHPRGCGNVGDMHHLLFNKYHPGYFGIMFYCPIVNIDKLWSMIPQYVKENASADNITLIDGVLPPSQPIIVKTKLVSKIAEKKIKEAGGAIMLTA
;
A
#
# COMPACT_ATOMS: atom_id res chain seq x y z
N MET A 1 -34.13 9.84 -0.93
CA MET A 1 -34.60 9.61 -2.32
C MET A 1 -36.13 9.46 -2.31
N MET A 2 -36.86 10.31 -3.04
CA MET A 2 -38.32 10.21 -3.11
C MET A 2 -38.79 8.92 -3.82
N THR A 3 -39.89 8.34 -3.36
CA THR A 3 -40.37 7.02 -3.79
C THR A 3 -40.89 6.99 -5.23
N HIS A 4 -41.34 8.13 -5.76
CA HIS A 4 -41.93 8.21 -7.10
C HIS A 4 -40.91 8.03 -8.24
N PHE A 5 -39.65 8.40 -8.00
CA PHE A 5 -38.56 8.18 -8.96
C PHE A 5 -37.96 6.76 -8.91
N LYS A 6 -38.43 5.88 -8.02
CA LYS A 6 -37.92 4.51 -7.93
C LYS A 6 -38.26 3.72 -9.18
N LYS A 7 -37.26 3.09 -9.82
CA LYS A 7 -37.42 2.27 -11.04
C LYS A 7 -38.54 1.22 -10.91
N ASN A 8 -38.71 0.61 -9.74
CA ASN A 8 -39.76 -0.39 -9.51
C ASN A 8 -41.19 0.16 -9.70
N ARG A 9 -41.40 1.47 -9.49
CA ARG A 9 -42.71 2.09 -9.72
C ARG A 9 -43.13 2.03 -11.19
N LYS A 10 -42.17 2.25 -12.11
CA LYS A 10 -42.38 2.16 -13.56
C LYS A 10 -42.62 0.71 -14.05
N LYS A 11 -42.35 -0.29 -13.20
CA LYS A 11 -42.50 -1.71 -13.52
C LYS A 11 -43.82 -2.32 -13.01
N ARG A 12 -44.66 -1.56 -12.29
CA ARG A 12 -46.00 -2.04 -11.90
C ARG A 12 -46.80 -2.42 -13.16
N GLY A 13 -47.64 -3.45 -13.05
CA GLY A 13 -48.37 -4.03 -14.18
C GLY A 13 -47.58 -5.04 -15.02
N HIS A 14 -46.26 -5.13 -14.88
CA HIS A 14 -45.49 -6.18 -15.54
C HIS A 14 -45.45 -7.44 -14.65
N VAL A 15 -45.81 -8.60 -15.22
CA VAL A 15 -45.95 -9.88 -14.50
C VAL A 15 -44.74 -10.26 -13.63
N ASN A 16 -43.52 -10.04 -14.13
CA ASN A 16 -42.28 -10.43 -13.42
C ASN A 16 -41.35 -9.25 -13.08
N ALA A 17 -41.88 -8.02 -13.01
CA ALA A 17 -41.09 -6.79 -12.74
C ALA A 17 -39.78 -6.70 -13.56
N ARG A 18 -39.81 -7.19 -14.81
CA ARG A 18 -38.69 -7.23 -15.76
C ARG A 18 -37.46 -8.01 -15.27
N HIS A 19 -37.65 -9.08 -14.48
CA HIS A 19 -36.57 -10.00 -14.09
C HIS A 19 -36.44 -11.24 -15.01
N GLY A 20 -37.16 -11.27 -16.14
CA GLY A 20 -37.20 -12.43 -17.03
C GLY A 20 -38.35 -13.39 -16.71
N GLN A 21 -38.77 -14.18 -17.69
CA GLN A 21 -39.83 -15.18 -17.52
C GLN A 21 -39.27 -16.53 -17.08
N ILE A 22 -38.14 -16.95 -17.64
CA ILE A 22 -37.50 -18.26 -17.41
C ILE A 22 -36.61 -18.21 -16.16
N GLU A 23 -35.57 -17.37 -16.19
CA GLU A 23 -34.75 -17.13 -15.01
C GLU A 23 -35.51 -16.21 -14.04
N LYS A 24 -35.78 -16.70 -12.83
CA LYS A 24 -36.50 -15.96 -11.80
C LYS A 24 -35.54 -15.27 -10.84
N HIS A 25 -35.99 -14.16 -10.26
CA HIS A 25 -35.26 -13.46 -9.21
C HIS A 25 -35.26 -14.29 -7.92
N ARG A 26 -34.13 -14.97 -7.63
CA ARG A 26 -33.89 -15.72 -6.40
C ARG A 26 -33.05 -14.89 -5.43
N LYS A 27 -33.14 -15.15 -4.13
CA LYS A 27 -32.49 -14.33 -3.09
C LYS A 27 -30.95 -14.37 -3.15
N HIS A 28 -30.34 -15.53 -3.41
CA HIS A 28 -28.87 -15.68 -3.48
C HIS A 28 -28.46 -16.84 -4.41
N PRO A 29 -28.65 -16.74 -5.74
CA PRO A 29 -28.40 -17.86 -6.65
C PRO A 29 -26.91 -18.27 -6.73
N ARG A 30 -25.99 -17.38 -6.33
CA ARG A 30 -24.52 -17.60 -6.37
C ARG A 30 -23.85 -17.39 -5.02
N GLY A 31 -24.60 -17.49 -3.92
CA GLY A 31 -24.12 -17.18 -2.58
C GLY A 31 -24.39 -15.73 -2.16
N CYS A 32 -23.90 -15.39 -0.97
CA CYS A 32 -24.12 -14.09 -0.34
C CYS A 32 -22.78 -13.41 -0.10
N GLY A 33 -22.67 -12.11 -0.43
CA GLY A 33 -21.41 -11.39 -0.36
C GLY A 33 -20.37 -11.92 -1.36
N ASN A 34 -19.13 -12.03 -0.89
CA ASN A 34 -17.91 -12.32 -1.65
C ASN A 34 -17.58 -13.83 -1.68
N VAL A 35 -18.61 -14.67 -1.78
CA VAL A 35 -18.45 -16.13 -1.73
C VAL A 35 -18.04 -16.67 -3.10
N GLY A 36 -17.03 -17.54 -3.10
CA GLY A 36 -16.53 -18.18 -4.32
C GLY A 36 -15.64 -17.27 -5.17
N ASP A 37 -15.17 -16.14 -4.64
CA ASP A 37 -14.40 -15.15 -5.39
C ASP A 37 -13.07 -15.67 -5.95
N MET A 38 -12.46 -16.67 -5.31
CA MET A 38 -11.29 -17.38 -5.88
C MET A 38 -11.66 -18.31 -7.05
N HIS A 39 -12.91 -18.77 -7.11
CA HIS A 39 -13.44 -19.64 -8.16
C HIS A 39 -14.15 -18.88 -9.28
N HIS A 40 -14.37 -17.57 -9.11
CA HIS A 40 -15.08 -16.73 -10.08
C HIS A 40 -14.14 -15.75 -10.75
N LEU A 41 -14.20 -15.66 -12.09
CA LEU A 41 -13.34 -14.82 -12.92
C LEU A 41 -13.39 -13.32 -12.57
N LEU A 42 -14.46 -12.85 -11.93
CA LEU A 42 -14.69 -11.43 -11.61
C LEU A 42 -13.53 -10.82 -10.82
N PHE A 43 -13.04 -11.53 -9.79
CA PHE A 43 -11.98 -11.02 -8.92
C PHE A 43 -10.63 -11.01 -9.61
N ASN A 44 -10.32 -12.04 -10.42
CA ASN A 44 -9.10 -12.07 -11.21
C ASN A 44 -9.03 -10.91 -12.22
N LYS A 45 -10.17 -10.47 -12.75
CA LYS A 45 -10.23 -9.41 -13.75
C LYS A 45 -10.23 -8.00 -13.16
N TYR A 46 -11.03 -7.76 -12.14
CA TYR A 46 -11.28 -6.41 -11.63
C TYR A 46 -10.59 -6.10 -10.30
N HIS A 47 -10.12 -7.13 -9.59
CA HIS A 47 -9.48 -7.01 -8.28
C HIS A 47 -8.14 -7.77 -8.23
N PRO A 48 -7.18 -7.45 -9.12
CA PRO A 48 -5.86 -8.07 -9.07
C PRO A 48 -5.18 -7.74 -7.73
N GLY A 49 -4.61 -8.75 -7.08
CA GLY A 49 -3.96 -8.60 -5.77
C GLY A 49 -4.89 -8.48 -4.57
N TYR A 50 -6.21 -8.67 -4.74
CA TYR A 50 -7.16 -8.73 -3.62
C TYR A 50 -6.90 -9.93 -2.69
N PHE A 51 -6.46 -11.03 -3.28
CA PHE A 51 -6.00 -12.20 -2.54
C PHE A 51 -4.48 -12.16 -2.35
N GLY A 52 -4.03 -12.55 -1.16
CA GLY A 52 -2.62 -12.58 -0.78
C GLY A 52 -2.32 -11.62 0.37
N ILE A 53 -1.13 -11.78 0.95
CA ILE A 53 -0.60 -10.88 1.96
C ILE A 53 0.24 -9.83 1.23
N MET A 54 -0.08 -8.56 1.42
CA MET A 54 0.74 -7.46 0.91
C MET A 54 1.96 -7.31 1.83
N PHE A 55 3.17 -7.53 1.28
CA PHE A 55 4.39 -7.33 2.04
C PHE A 55 4.55 -5.84 2.37
N TYR A 56 4.66 -5.52 3.66
CA TYR A 56 4.83 -4.16 4.14
C TYR A 56 6.26 -3.69 3.91
N CYS A 57 6.45 -2.83 2.92
CA CYS A 57 7.75 -2.23 2.55
C CYS A 57 7.59 -0.70 2.46
N PRO A 58 7.54 0.02 3.59
CA PRO A 58 7.47 1.47 3.57
C PRO A 58 8.77 2.04 2.99
N ILE A 59 8.63 3.00 2.08
CA ILE A 59 9.76 3.65 1.43
C ILE A 59 9.98 5.01 2.10
N VAL A 60 11.21 5.27 2.53
CA VAL A 60 11.62 6.56 3.08
C VAL A 60 12.66 7.19 2.17
N ASN A 61 12.44 8.45 1.80
CA ASN A 61 13.41 9.19 1.02
C ASN A 61 14.59 9.60 1.88
N ILE A 62 15.76 9.48 1.26
CA ILE A 62 17.06 10.01 1.67
C ILE A 62 16.94 11.34 2.46
N ASP A 63 16.34 12.38 1.87
CA ASP A 63 16.34 13.72 2.49
C ASP A 63 15.59 13.81 3.83
N LYS A 64 14.66 12.89 4.09
CA LYS A 64 13.82 12.90 5.31
C LYS A 64 14.51 12.27 6.51
N LEU A 65 15.61 11.58 6.29
CA LEU A 65 16.15 10.68 7.28
C LEU A 65 16.87 11.40 8.41
N TRP A 66 17.57 12.48 8.10
CA TRP A 66 18.11 13.39 9.12
C TRP A 66 17.04 13.95 10.06
N SER A 67 15.82 14.14 9.55
CA SER A 67 14.70 14.66 10.34
C SER A 67 14.12 13.62 11.31
N MET A 68 14.36 12.32 11.09
CA MET A 68 13.89 11.25 11.97
C MET A 68 14.75 11.07 13.21
N ILE A 69 15.90 11.74 13.26
CA ILE A 69 16.86 11.64 14.34
C ILE A 69 16.43 12.58 15.48
N PRO A 70 16.37 12.09 16.73
CA PRO A 70 16.16 12.95 17.89
C PRO A 70 17.25 14.02 18.02
N GLN A 71 16.89 15.23 18.46
CA GLN A 71 17.81 16.37 18.52
C GLN A 71 19.05 16.10 19.40
N TYR A 72 18.88 15.37 20.52
CA TYR A 72 19.98 15.00 21.41
C TYR A 72 21.06 14.15 20.73
N VAL A 73 20.69 13.32 19.75
CA VAL A 73 21.64 12.48 19.00
C VAL A 73 22.41 13.32 17.99
N LYS A 74 21.76 14.32 17.39
CA LYS A 74 22.39 15.24 16.43
C LYS A 74 23.47 16.10 17.09
N GLU A 75 23.22 16.56 18.31
CA GLU A 75 24.15 17.41 19.06
C GLU A 75 25.39 16.64 19.54
N ASN A 76 25.24 15.34 19.79
CA ASN A 76 26.35 14.45 20.19
C ASN A 76 27.06 13.78 19.00
N ALA A 77 26.58 13.98 17.77
CA ALA A 77 27.17 13.40 16.57
C ALA A 77 28.43 14.17 16.15
N SER A 78 29.59 13.52 16.31
CA SER A 78 30.90 13.98 15.84
C SER A 78 31.41 13.05 14.74
N ALA A 79 32.39 13.49 13.94
CA ALA A 79 33.03 12.68 12.90
C ALA A 79 33.59 11.34 13.45
N ASP A 80 33.95 11.30 14.73
CA ASP A 80 34.49 10.11 15.40
C ASP A 80 33.41 9.21 16.04
N ASN A 81 32.19 9.73 16.28
CA ASN A 81 31.08 9.01 16.89
C ASN A 81 29.92 8.91 15.89
N ILE A 82 30.09 8.02 14.92
CA ILE A 82 29.11 7.77 13.86
C ILE A 82 27.88 7.11 14.49
N THR A 83 26.79 7.85 14.56
CA THR A 83 25.52 7.35 15.07
C THR A 83 24.86 6.44 14.04
N LEU A 84 24.41 5.29 14.52
CA LEU A 84 23.76 4.26 13.73
C LEU A 84 22.29 4.64 13.50
N ILE A 85 21.94 5.02 12.29
CA ILE A 85 20.65 5.62 11.99
C ILE A 85 20.17 5.15 10.63
N ASP A 86 18.91 4.77 10.54
CA ASP A 86 18.27 4.36 9.30
C ASP A 86 17.99 5.55 8.35
N GLY A 87 18.98 6.41 8.11
CA GLY A 87 19.03 7.19 6.87
C GLY A 87 19.86 8.49 6.76
N VAL A 88 19.76 9.09 5.57
CA VAL A 88 20.62 10.09 4.91
C VAL A 88 21.02 11.40 5.60
N LEU A 89 22.22 11.75 5.10
CA LEU A 89 23.25 12.71 5.44
C LEU A 89 22.94 14.18 5.08
N PRO A 90 23.26 15.13 5.98
CA PRO A 90 23.74 16.46 5.63
C PRO A 90 25.05 16.33 4.82
N PRO A 91 25.36 17.26 3.90
CA PRO A 91 26.51 17.19 2.98
C PRO A 91 27.91 17.14 3.62
N SER A 92 28.03 16.98 4.94
CA SER A 92 29.31 16.93 5.66
C SER A 92 29.39 15.91 6.79
N GLN A 93 28.36 15.08 7.03
CA GLN A 93 28.38 14.12 8.13
C GLN A 93 28.07 12.69 7.64
N PRO A 94 29.03 11.75 7.74
CA PRO A 94 28.84 10.37 7.28
C PRO A 94 27.80 9.64 8.15
N ILE A 95 26.87 8.89 7.54
CA ILE A 95 25.86 8.08 8.24
C ILE A 95 25.89 6.63 7.79
N ILE A 96 25.63 5.71 8.71
CA ILE A 96 25.48 4.28 8.46
C ILE A 96 24.00 3.91 8.53
N VAL A 97 23.43 3.48 7.40
CA VAL A 97 22.00 3.13 7.27
C VAL A 97 21.80 1.62 7.33
N LYS A 98 20.95 1.12 8.24
CA LYS A 98 20.55 -0.30 8.25
C LYS A 98 19.21 -0.47 7.52
N THR A 99 19.20 -1.22 6.43
CA THR A 99 17.96 -1.43 5.66
C THR A 99 17.88 -2.83 5.07
N LYS A 100 16.67 -3.28 4.73
CA LYS A 100 16.48 -4.53 3.99
C LYS A 100 16.73 -4.37 2.50
N LEU A 101 16.28 -3.25 1.94
CA LEU A 101 16.35 -2.95 0.51
C LEU A 101 16.81 -1.50 0.34
N VAL A 102 17.74 -1.27 -0.58
CA VAL A 102 18.23 0.06 -0.93
C VAL A 102 18.19 0.25 -2.44
N SER A 103 17.86 1.46 -2.89
CA SER A 103 17.95 1.77 -4.33
C SER A 103 19.41 2.06 -4.72
N LYS A 104 19.78 1.73 -5.97
CA LYS A 104 21.14 2.01 -6.48
C LYS A 104 21.52 3.49 -6.41
N ILE A 105 20.54 4.36 -6.67
CA ILE A 105 20.73 5.81 -6.59
C ILE A 105 20.98 6.23 -5.13
N ALA A 106 20.24 5.63 -4.19
CA ALA A 106 20.42 5.91 -2.78
C ALA A 106 21.78 5.46 -2.26
N GLU A 107 22.21 4.27 -2.67
CA GLU A 107 23.51 3.74 -2.32
C GLU A 107 24.66 4.62 -2.81
N LYS A 108 24.58 5.08 -4.05
CA LYS A 108 25.58 6.00 -4.62
C LYS A 108 25.67 7.30 -3.82
N LYS A 109 24.54 7.94 -3.52
CA LYS A 109 24.50 9.20 -2.75
C LYS A 109 25.02 9.04 -1.32
N ILE A 110 24.71 7.94 -0.65
CA ILE A 110 25.18 7.67 0.72
C ILE A 110 26.70 7.48 0.73
N LYS A 111 27.24 6.73 -0.25
CA LYS A 111 28.69 6.51 -0.39
C LYS A 111 29.43 7.80 -0.77
N GLU A 112 28.89 8.61 -1.67
CA GLU A 112 29.48 9.90 -2.07
C GLU A 112 29.61 10.89 -0.90
N ALA A 113 28.67 10.86 0.04
CA ALA A 113 28.71 11.68 1.25
C ALA A 113 29.49 11.02 2.41
N GLY A 114 30.21 9.93 2.14
CA GLY A 114 31.12 9.26 3.10
C GLY A 114 30.44 8.27 4.05
N GLY A 115 29.16 7.97 3.84
CA GLY A 115 28.40 7.01 4.64
C GLY A 115 28.54 5.56 4.16
N ALA A 116 27.90 4.64 4.90
CA ALA A 116 27.85 3.22 4.55
C ALA A 116 26.43 2.64 4.68
N ILE A 117 26.16 1.53 4.01
CA ILE A 117 24.89 0.81 4.11
C ILE A 117 25.16 -0.58 4.68
N MET A 118 24.35 -0.96 5.66
CA MET A 118 24.35 -2.28 6.24
C MET A 118 23.04 -2.98 5.89
N LEU A 119 23.12 -4.08 5.14
CA LEU A 119 21.94 -4.86 4.80
C LEU A 119 21.52 -5.71 5.99
N THR A 120 20.25 -5.64 6.37
CA THR A 120 19.66 -6.41 7.48
C THR A 120 18.45 -7.20 6.97
N ALA A 121 18.22 -8.40 7.51
CA ALA A 121 17.14 -9.31 7.11
C ALA A 121 15.74 -8.85 7.55
#